data_AF-A0A958CRW7-F1
#
_entry.id   AF-A0A958CRW7-F1
#
_cell.length_a   1.000
_cell.length_b   1.000
_cell.length_c   1.000
_cell.angle_alpha   90.00
_cell.angle_beta   90.00
_cell.angle_gamma   90.00
#
_symmetry.space_group_name_H-M   'P 1'
#
loop_
_entity.id
_entity.type
_entity.pdbx_description
1 polymer ?
#
loop_
_entity_poly.entity_id
_entity_poly.type
_entity_poly.pdbx_seq_one_letter_code
_entity_poly.pdbx_strand_id
1 'polypeptide(L)'
;MSSKAVRGTGTKDDPWILLTPPGTSEYQMYRDEAADPPLLVCTVGKTQLGYLLRCLDDLHTMLKEYGDWMPLGSADEQKEAKEGTVEAWARSADNPVGGWYGTKKGLRGRFANYVPPLMEALRLAEVEHNARNNRMRAI
;
A
#
# COMPACT_ATOMS: atom_id res chain seq x y z
N MET A 1 18.04 12.32 -2.41
CA MET A 1 18.07 11.30 -1.34
C MET A 1 18.29 9.96 -2.02
N SER A 2 19.20 9.13 -1.51
CA SER A 2 19.54 7.85 -2.14
C SER A 2 18.34 6.91 -2.01
N SER A 3 17.70 6.53 -3.13
CA SER A 3 16.72 5.45 -3.14
C SER A 3 17.46 4.20 -2.66
N LYS A 4 17.24 3.80 -1.40
CA LYS A 4 17.80 2.57 -0.89
C LYS A 4 17.24 1.46 -1.78
N ALA A 5 18.10 0.74 -2.50
CA ALA A 5 17.65 -0.35 -3.35
C ALA A 5 16.84 -1.33 -2.49
N VAL A 6 15.56 -1.50 -2.83
CA VAL A 6 14.70 -2.46 -2.15
C VAL A 6 15.26 -3.85 -2.41
N ARG A 7 15.39 -4.64 -1.34
CA ARG A 7 15.88 -6.02 -1.45
C ARG A 7 14.72 -6.93 -1.80
N GLY A 8 15.02 -8.01 -2.52
CA GLY A 8 14.04 -9.01 -2.97
C GLY A 8 13.40 -8.66 -4.30
N THR A 9 12.89 -9.69 -4.97
CA THR A 9 12.26 -9.62 -6.30
C THR A 9 10.73 -9.54 -6.25
N GLY A 10 10.13 -9.70 -5.06
CA GLY A 10 8.68 -9.63 -4.87
C GLY A 10 7.96 -10.94 -5.16
N THR A 11 8.69 -12.05 -5.14
CA THR A 11 8.13 -13.40 -5.23
C THR A 11 7.93 -13.97 -3.83
N LYS A 12 7.16 -15.06 -3.70
CA LYS A 12 6.94 -15.71 -2.41
C LYS A 12 8.24 -16.20 -1.75
N ASP A 13 9.18 -16.68 -2.56
CA ASP A 13 10.47 -17.19 -2.09
C ASP A 13 11.51 -16.07 -1.88
N ASP A 14 11.32 -14.93 -2.54
CA ASP A 14 12.20 -13.76 -2.43
C ASP A 14 11.35 -12.47 -2.33
N PRO A 15 10.69 -12.23 -1.19
CA PRO A 15 9.80 -11.10 -1.01
C PRO A 15 10.56 -9.79 -0.92
N TRP A 16 9.91 -8.68 -1.29
CA TRP A 16 10.45 -7.36 -1.03
C TRP A 16 10.60 -7.11 0.46
N ILE A 17 11.72 -6.52 0.87
CA ILE A 17 11.94 -6.02 2.23
C ILE A 17 11.75 -4.51 2.22
N LEU A 18 10.71 -4.04 2.90
CA LEU A 18 10.24 -2.65 2.87
C LEU A 18 10.19 -2.06 4.28
N LEU A 19 10.19 -0.74 4.36
CA LEU A 19 9.95 0.01 5.59
C LEU A 19 8.62 0.74 5.49
N THR A 20 7.93 0.90 6.61
CA THR A 20 6.75 1.77 6.71
C THR A 20 7.13 3.22 6.35
N PRO A 21 6.17 4.10 5.99
CA PRO A 21 6.49 5.45 5.51
C PRO A 21 7.43 6.24 6.43
N PRO A 22 7.34 6.21 7.78
CA PRO A 22 8.33 6.88 8.64
C PRO A 22 9.74 6.25 8.65
N GLY A 23 9.96 5.11 7.99
CA GLY A 23 11.23 4.40 7.93
C GLY A 23 11.54 3.54 9.16
N THR A 24 10.58 3.33 10.07
CA THR A 24 10.84 2.80 11.41
C THR A 24 10.48 1.32 11.60
N SER A 25 9.65 0.74 10.74
CA SER A 25 9.21 -0.66 10.89
C SER A 25 9.38 -1.42 9.59
N GLU A 26 10.09 -2.54 9.66
CA GLU A 26 10.30 -3.44 8.52
C GLU A 26 9.12 -4.40 8.33
N TYR A 27 8.81 -4.69 7.08
CA TYR A 27 7.85 -5.72 6.68
C TYR A 27 8.26 -6.33 5.33
N GLN A 28 7.65 -7.46 5.01
CA GLN A 28 7.87 -8.15 3.75
C GLN A 28 6.62 -8.13 2.88
N MET A 29 6.81 -8.10 1.56
CA MET A 29 5.69 -8.11 0.63
C MET A 29 6.02 -8.89 -0.64
N TYR A 30 5.06 -9.64 -1.17
CA TYR A 30 5.22 -10.36 -2.44
C TYR A 30 3.91 -10.42 -3.23
N ARG A 31 4.02 -10.66 -4.54
CA ARG A 31 2.89 -10.92 -5.42
C ARG A 31 2.55 -12.40 -5.38
N ASP A 32 1.28 -12.71 -5.15
CA ASP A 32 0.69 -14.03 -5.30
C ASP A 32 -0.27 -14.01 -6.49
N GLU A 33 0.30 -14.20 -7.69
CA GLU A 33 -0.46 -14.23 -8.95
C GLU A 33 -1.27 -15.52 -9.12
N ALA A 34 -1.00 -16.55 -8.30
CA ALA A 34 -1.71 -17.82 -8.32
C ALA A 34 -2.99 -17.80 -7.47
N ALA A 35 -3.16 -16.80 -6.60
CA ALA A 35 -4.40 -16.58 -5.85
C ALA A 35 -5.53 -16.13 -6.79
N ASP A 36 -6.78 -16.44 -6.41
CA ASP A 36 -7.99 -16.02 -7.13
C ASP A 36 -8.93 -15.25 -6.19
N PRO A 37 -9.03 -13.90 -6.33
CA PRO A 37 -8.27 -13.04 -7.24
C PRO A 37 -6.78 -12.90 -6.83
N PRO A 38 -5.88 -12.47 -7.75
CA PRO A 38 -4.46 -12.25 -7.44
C PRO A 38 -4.24 -11.29 -6.28
N LEU A 39 -3.25 -11.61 -5.42
CA LEU A 39 -3.00 -10.87 -4.18
C LEU A 39 -1.61 -10.25 -4.13
N LEU A 40 -1.53 -9.17 -3.38
CA LEU A 40 -0.33 -8.62 -2.80
C LEU A 40 -0.31 -9.01 -1.32
N VAL A 41 0.59 -9.92 -0.96
CA VAL A 41 0.68 -10.48 0.38
C VAL A 41 1.67 -9.67 1.19
N CYS A 42 1.24 -9.18 2.37
CA CYS A 42 2.04 -8.38 3.27
C CYS A 42 2.26 -9.12 4.59
N THR A 43 3.51 -9.30 5.01
CA THR A 43 3.89 -9.98 6.24
C THR A 43 4.57 -9.02 7.21
N VAL A 44 3.98 -8.85 8.38
CA VAL A 44 4.48 -7.99 9.47
C VAL A 44 4.62 -8.84 10.73
N GLY A 45 5.85 -9.17 11.11
CA GLY A 45 6.11 -10.14 12.18
C GLY A 45 5.48 -11.50 11.84
N LYS A 46 4.52 -11.95 12.66
CA LYS A 46 3.77 -13.20 12.42
C LYS A 46 2.43 -12.99 11.70
N THR A 47 2.06 -11.75 11.44
CA THR A 47 0.76 -11.40 10.88
C THR A 47 0.87 -11.26 9.37
N GLN A 48 -0.02 -11.94 8.66
CA GLN A 48 -0.16 -11.81 7.21
C GLN A 48 -1.46 -11.09 6.87
N LEU A 49 -1.33 -10.01 6.10
CA LEU A 49 -2.39 -9.24 5.46
C LEU A 49 -2.38 -9.55 3.96
N GLY A 50 -3.48 -9.23 3.29
CA GLY A 50 -3.61 -9.39 1.85
C GLY A 50 -4.35 -8.20 1.25
N TYR A 51 -3.85 -7.72 0.13
CA TYR A 51 -4.50 -6.72 -0.71
C TYR A 51 -4.72 -7.30 -2.11
N LEU A 52 -5.76 -6.90 -2.82
CA LEU A 52 -5.89 -7.29 -4.24
C LEU A 52 -4.70 -6.72 -5.02
N LEU A 53 -4.03 -7.54 -5.84
CA LEU A 53 -2.81 -7.14 -6.55
C LEU A 53 -3.02 -5.95 -7.48
N ARG A 54 -4.20 -5.86 -8.12
CA ARG A 54 -4.61 -4.74 -8.97
C ARG A 54 -4.57 -3.37 -8.29
N CYS A 55 -4.50 -3.32 -6.96
CA CYS A 55 -4.43 -2.06 -6.21
C CYS A 55 -3.24 -1.20 -6.61
N LEU A 56 -2.14 -1.79 -7.12
CA LEU A 56 -0.98 -1.05 -7.58
C LEU A 56 -1.32 -0.18 -8.81
N ASP A 57 -2.00 -0.76 -9.79
CA ASP A 57 -2.38 -0.07 -11.02
C ASP A 57 -3.55 0.89 -10.79
N ASP A 58 -4.56 0.46 -10.02
CA ASP A 58 -5.71 1.30 -9.69
C ASP A 58 -5.30 2.53 -8.87
N LEU A 59 -4.39 2.36 -7.89
CA LEU A 59 -3.88 3.47 -7.08
C LEU A 59 -3.02 4.42 -7.91
N HIS A 60 -2.16 3.88 -8.78
CA HIS A 60 -1.35 4.71 -9.67
C HIS A 60 -2.21 5.56 -10.60
N THR A 61 -3.25 4.96 -11.18
CA THR A 61 -4.20 5.65 -12.05
C THR A 61 -4.93 6.75 -11.29
N MET A 62 -5.47 6.46 -10.10
CA MET A 62 -6.15 7.45 -9.28
C MET A 62 -5.22 8.61 -8.89
N LEU A 63 -3.98 8.33 -8.49
CA LEU A 63 -3.02 9.37 -8.13
C LEU A 63 -2.63 10.26 -9.31
N LYS A 64 -2.55 9.71 -10.53
CA LYS A 64 -2.34 10.50 -11.75
C LYS A 64 -3.50 11.43 -12.05
N GLU A 65 -4.73 10.94 -11.91
CA GLU A 65 -5.93 11.76 -12.06
C GLU A 65 -6.02 12.85 -11.00
N TYR A 66 -5.63 12.53 -9.76
CA TYR A 66 -5.57 13.49 -8.66
C TYR A 66 -4.52 14.59 -8.88
N GLY A 67 -3.36 14.24 -9.45
CA GLY A 67 -2.37 15.19 -9.97
C GLY A 67 -1.55 15.95 -8.92
N ASP A 68 -1.73 15.67 -7.62
CA ASP A 68 -0.99 16.31 -6.52
C ASP A 68 -0.68 15.31 -5.38
N TRP A 69 -0.06 15.79 -4.31
CA TRP A 69 0.22 15.05 -3.08
C TRP A 69 -1.05 14.75 -2.29
N MET A 70 -1.39 13.46 -2.20
CA MET A 70 -2.49 12.96 -1.39
C MET A 70 -1.99 12.47 -0.02
N PRO A 71 -2.63 12.84 1.11
CA PRO A 71 -2.30 12.30 2.41
C PRO A 71 -2.54 10.79 2.50
N LEU A 72 -1.64 10.06 3.16
CA LEU A 72 -1.76 8.61 3.32
C LEU A 72 -2.96 8.25 4.20
N GLY A 73 -3.08 8.90 5.37
CA GLY A 73 -4.26 8.72 6.24
C GLY A 73 -4.44 7.32 6.83
N SER A 74 -3.36 6.54 6.95
CA SER A 74 -3.40 5.14 7.42
C SER A 74 -4.27 4.95 8.66
N ALA A 75 -5.20 4.01 8.58
CA ALA A 75 -6.12 3.64 9.64
C ALA A 75 -6.33 2.12 9.63
N ASP A 76 -6.54 1.51 10.79
CA ASP A 76 -6.99 0.11 10.85
C ASP A 76 -8.43 -0.06 10.32
N GLU A 77 -8.89 -1.31 10.22
CA GLU A 77 -10.23 -1.63 9.69
C GLU A 77 -11.34 -1.09 10.60
N GLN A 78 -11.11 -1.04 11.91
CA GLN A 78 -12.09 -0.64 12.91
C GLN A 78 -12.22 0.88 13.03
N LYS A 79 -11.24 1.64 12.55
CA LYS A 79 -11.26 3.10 12.54
C LYS A 79 -11.76 3.64 11.22
N GLU A 80 -12.50 4.74 11.32
CA GLU A 80 -12.84 5.57 10.18
C GLU A 80 -11.58 6.15 9.55
N ALA A 81 -11.45 6.01 8.24
CA ALA A 81 -10.37 6.66 7.50
C ALA A 81 -10.78 8.09 7.19
N LYS A 82 -9.85 9.03 7.36
CA LYS A 82 -10.10 10.43 7.05
C LYS A 82 -10.39 10.59 5.56
N GLU A 83 -11.46 11.29 5.21
CA GLU A 83 -11.80 11.60 3.81
C GLU A 83 -10.65 12.34 3.10
N GLY A 84 -10.56 12.14 1.78
CA GLY A 84 -9.51 12.73 0.94
C GLY A 84 -8.11 12.12 1.17
N THR A 85 -8.04 10.90 1.73
CA THR A 85 -6.78 10.18 1.93
C THR A 85 -6.71 8.89 1.12
N VAL A 86 -5.49 8.41 0.89
CA VAL A 86 -5.24 7.12 0.22
C VAL A 86 -5.95 5.98 0.94
N GLU A 87 -5.92 5.97 2.27
CA GLU A 87 -6.60 4.95 3.07
C GLU A 87 -8.12 4.98 2.89
N ALA A 88 -8.73 6.18 2.80
CA ALA A 88 -10.16 6.32 2.55
C ALA A 88 -10.54 5.84 1.15
N TRP A 89 -9.77 6.21 0.13
CA TRP A 89 -9.97 5.72 -1.24
C TRP A 89 -9.89 4.19 -1.31
N ALA A 90 -8.90 3.59 -0.64
CA ALA A 90 -8.65 2.14 -0.70
C ALA A 90 -9.75 1.26 -0.07
N ARG A 91 -10.69 1.88 0.65
CA ARG A 91 -11.84 1.22 1.27
C ARG A 91 -13.19 1.78 0.79
N SER A 92 -13.18 2.69 -0.18
CA SER A 92 -14.37 3.36 -0.68
C SER A 92 -15.22 2.44 -1.55
N ALA A 93 -16.55 2.60 -1.47
CA ALA A 93 -17.48 1.95 -2.40
C ALA A 93 -17.36 2.49 -3.84
N ASP A 94 -16.77 3.67 -4.02
CA ASP A 94 -16.60 4.32 -5.33
C ASP A 94 -15.27 3.96 -6.01
N ASN A 95 -14.40 3.19 -5.36
CA ASN A 95 -13.17 2.74 -5.99
C ASN A 95 -13.43 1.61 -7.02
N PRO A 96 -12.46 1.29 -7.90
CA PRO A 96 -12.64 0.29 -8.95
C PRO A 96 -13.07 -1.11 -8.50
N VAL A 97 -12.95 -1.45 -7.21
CA VAL A 97 -13.34 -2.76 -6.66
C VAL A 97 -14.60 -2.69 -5.80
N GLY A 98 -15.21 -1.51 -5.66
CA GLY A 98 -16.47 -1.33 -4.92
C GLY A 98 -16.36 -1.52 -3.41
N GLY A 99 -15.17 -1.30 -2.82
CA GLY A 99 -14.97 -1.48 -1.39
C GLY A 99 -13.52 -1.63 -0.98
N TRP A 100 -13.20 -2.70 -0.24
CA TRP A 100 -11.88 -2.87 0.34
C TRP A 100 -10.93 -3.57 -0.64
N TYR A 101 -9.75 -2.97 -0.88
CA TYR A 101 -8.63 -3.73 -1.43
C TYR A 101 -8.09 -4.76 -0.44
N GLY A 102 -8.18 -4.50 0.86
CA GLY A 102 -7.81 -5.46 1.90
C GLY A 102 -8.78 -6.65 1.93
N THR A 103 -8.24 -7.86 1.83
CA THR A 103 -9.07 -9.06 1.61
C THR A 103 -9.41 -9.82 2.90
N LYS A 104 -8.55 -9.75 3.93
CA LYS A 104 -8.70 -10.52 5.17
C LYS A 104 -9.49 -9.73 6.22
N LYS A 105 -10.68 -10.22 6.59
CA LYS A 105 -11.52 -9.62 7.64
C LYS A 105 -10.76 -9.45 8.95
N GLY A 106 -10.91 -8.29 9.58
CA GLY A 106 -10.15 -7.88 10.77
C GLY A 106 -8.76 -7.32 10.46
N LEU A 107 -8.30 -7.40 9.21
CA LEU A 107 -6.98 -6.96 8.73
C LEU A 107 -7.07 -6.27 7.35
N ARG A 108 -8.21 -5.65 7.01
CA ARG A 108 -8.40 -5.00 5.70
C ARG A 108 -7.80 -3.61 5.59
N GLY A 109 -7.63 -2.92 6.72
CA GLY A 109 -7.07 -1.57 6.77
C GLY A 109 -5.55 -1.52 6.65
N ARG A 110 -4.99 -0.38 7.04
CA ARG A 110 -3.55 -0.03 6.96
C ARG A 110 -3.00 -0.14 5.56
N PHE A 111 -3.86 -0.04 4.55
CA PHE A 111 -3.47 -0.08 3.15
C PHE A 111 -2.43 1.01 2.86
N ALA A 112 -2.67 2.24 3.32
CA ALA A 112 -1.79 3.38 3.12
C ALA A 112 -0.52 3.33 3.99
N ASN A 113 -0.36 2.31 4.84
CA ASN A 113 0.88 2.08 5.58
C ASN A 113 1.82 1.09 4.88
N TYR A 114 1.30 0.20 4.04
CA TYR A 114 2.06 -0.90 3.46
C TYR A 114 2.14 -0.86 1.93
N VAL A 115 1.14 -0.33 1.23
CA VAL A 115 1.17 -0.25 -0.24
C VAL A 115 2.05 0.89 -0.76
N PRO A 116 2.03 2.12 -0.19
CA PRO A 116 2.81 3.24 -0.74
C PRO A 116 4.32 3.00 -0.83
N PRO A 117 5.01 2.43 0.18
CA PRO A 117 6.46 2.18 0.06
C PRO A 117 6.80 1.19 -1.05
N LEU A 118 5.91 0.23 -1.35
CA LEU A 118 6.10 -0.65 -2.51
C LEU A 118 5.95 0.14 -3.83
N MET A 119 4.95 1.02 -3.94
CA MET A 119 4.79 1.82 -5.15
C MET A 119 6.01 2.70 -5.43
N GLU A 120 6.62 3.26 -4.39
CA GLU A 120 7.89 3.99 -4.51
C GLU A 120 9.03 3.08 -4.97
N ALA A 121 9.16 1.89 -4.38
CA ALA A 121 10.15 0.88 -4.78
C ALA A 121 10.03 0.48 -6.25
N LEU A 122 8.79 0.39 -6.75
CA LEU A 122 8.46 0.07 -8.13
C LEU A 122 8.52 1.28 -9.07
N ARG A 123 8.88 2.47 -8.57
CA ARG A 123 8.91 3.74 -9.31
C ARG A 123 7.57 4.13 -9.94
N LEU A 124 6.48 3.82 -9.23
CA LEU A 124 5.13 4.25 -9.59
C LEU A 124 4.75 5.55 -8.87
N ALA A 125 5.28 5.78 -7.68
CA ALA A 125 4.93 6.94 -6.86
C ALA A 125 6.15 7.52 -6.13
N GLU A 126 6.01 8.76 -5.65
CA GLU A 126 6.87 9.33 -4.63
C GLU A 126 6.14 9.30 -3.28
N VAL A 127 6.85 9.03 -2.19
CA VAL A 127 6.29 8.98 -0.82
C VAL A 127 7.09 9.88 0.11
N GLU A 128 6.39 10.61 0.98
CA GLU A 128 7.05 11.34 2.05
C GLU A 128 7.44 10.42 3.21
N HIS A 129 8.63 10.66 3.79
CA HIS A 129 9.17 9.89 4.91
C HIS A 129 9.34 10.74 6.18
N ASN A 130 8.30 11.50 6.53
CA ASN A 130 8.20 12.23 7.79
C ASN A 130 7.77 11.29 8.93
N ALA A 131 7.95 11.76 10.17
CA ALA A 131 7.51 11.03 11.37
C ALA A 131 5.99 10.79 11.41
N ARG A 132 5.19 11.65 10.75
CA ARG A 132 3.73 11.59 10.65
C ARG A 132 3.21 12.42 9.48
N ASN A 133 1.93 12.25 9.14
CA ASN A 133 1.22 13.01 8.09
C ASN A 133 1.87 12.91 6.71
N ASN A 134 2.44 11.74 6.41
CA ASN A 134 3.04 11.46 5.11
C ASN A 134 1.99 11.53 4.00
N ARG A 135 2.46 11.89 2.81
CA ARG A 135 1.70 11.97 1.57
C ARG A 135 2.38 11.14 0.49
N MET A 136 1.66 10.90 -0.59
CA MET A 136 2.22 10.32 -1.81
C MET A 136 1.64 10.98 -3.05
N ARG A 137 2.33 10.86 -4.18
CA ARG A 137 1.82 11.24 -5.51
C ARG A 137 2.35 10.27 -6.57
N ALA A 138 1.67 10.19 -7.71
CA ALA A 138 2.17 9.42 -8.85
C ALA A 138 3.38 10.08 -9.51
N ILE A 139 4.18 9.25 -10.19
CA ILE A 139 5.24 9.65 -11.14
C ILE A 139 4.67 9.71 -12.57
#